data_AF-A0A285BP03-F1
#
_entry.id   AF-A0A285BP03-F1
#
_cell.length_a   1.000
_cell.length_b   1.000
_cell.length_c   1.000
_cell.angle_alpha   90.00
_cell.angle_beta   90.00
_cell.angle_gamma   90.00
#
_symmetry.space_group_name_H-M   'P 1'
#
loop_
_entity.id
_entity.type
_entity.pdbx_description
1 polymer ?
#
loop_
_entity_poly.entity_id
_entity_poly.type
_entity_poly.pdbx_seq_one_letter_code
_entity_poly.pdbx_strand_id
1 'polypeptide(L)'
;MGGRGSVERMLLRFVSRVLLCVLVLAGCSSGTGDMATVQESRLPVQARQTLQLIDEGGPFPYAKDGAVFGNFEKLLPEHQRGYYHEYTVPTPGSRDRGARRIVTGEGGEIYYTDDHYDSFRVVLR
;
A
#
# COMPACT_ATOMS: atom_id res chain seq x y z
N MET A 1 -29.78 -75.80 10.86
CA MET A 1 -29.31 -74.88 11.92
C MET A 1 -28.36 -73.88 11.26
N GLY A 2 -28.73 -72.62 11.01
CA GLY A 2 -28.63 -71.47 11.95
C GLY A 2 -27.21 -70.87 11.85
N GLY A 3 -26.92 -69.60 11.59
CA GLY A 3 -27.72 -68.37 11.52
C GLY A 3 -26.84 -67.20 11.04
N ARG A 4 -27.44 -66.02 11.02
CA ARG A 4 -26.97 -64.71 10.54
C ARG A 4 -25.77 -64.15 11.32
N GLY A 5 -24.99 -63.25 10.71
CA GLY A 5 -24.32 -62.14 11.43
C GLY A 5 -22.91 -61.77 10.97
N SER A 6 -22.62 -60.46 11.00
CA SER A 6 -21.36 -59.75 10.71
C SER A 6 -21.09 -59.54 9.22
N VAL A 7 -21.59 -58.47 8.58
CA VAL A 7 -21.11 -57.07 8.70
C VAL A 7 -19.65 -56.94 9.16
N GLU A 8 -18.88 -56.04 8.55
CA GLU A 8 -17.50 -55.71 8.96
C GLU A 8 -16.40 -56.72 8.60
N ARG A 9 -16.09 -56.85 7.31
CA ARG A 9 -14.70 -57.16 6.93
C ARG A 9 -14.29 -56.27 5.78
N MET A 10 -13.91 -55.04 6.15
CA MET A 10 -12.69 -54.37 5.66
C MET A 10 -12.44 -54.57 4.15
N LEU A 11 -13.46 -54.30 3.34
CA LEU A 11 -13.37 -54.39 1.89
C LEU A 11 -12.84 -53.05 1.37
N LEU A 12 -11.70 -53.16 0.70
CA LEU A 12 -11.31 -52.33 -0.42
C LEU A 12 -10.89 -50.87 -0.13
N ARG A 13 -9.57 -50.70 -0.28
CA ARG A 13 -8.94 -49.60 -1.05
C ARG A 13 -8.85 -48.26 -0.31
N PHE A 14 -7.65 -48.05 0.25
CA PHE A 14 -7.01 -46.76 0.57
C PHE A 14 -6.95 -45.79 -0.63
N VAL A 15 -8.09 -45.44 -1.21
CA VAL A 15 -8.20 -44.51 -2.34
C VAL A 15 -9.44 -43.65 -2.12
N SER A 16 -9.40 -42.79 -1.11
CA SER A 16 -10.26 -41.60 -1.11
C SER A 16 -9.34 -40.39 -1.04
N ARG A 17 -9.29 -39.71 -2.18
CA ARG A 17 -8.48 -38.56 -2.48
C ARG A 17 -8.76 -37.44 -1.47
N VAL A 18 -7.84 -37.23 -0.55
CA VAL A 18 -7.67 -35.92 0.09
C VAL A 18 -6.38 -35.35 -0.48
N LEU A 19 -6.42 -35.00 -1.77
CA LEU A 19 -5.50 -34.02 -2.35
C LEU A 19 -6.03 -32.66 -1.88
N LEU A 20 -5.76 -32.35 -0.62
CA LEU A 20 -6.06 -31.06 -0.01
C LEU A 20 -5.18 -30.02 -0.70
N CYS A 21 -5.83 -29.04 -1.33
CA CYS A 21 -5.28 -27.93 -2.10
C CYS A 21 -3.91 -27.43 -1.58
N VAL A 22 -2.83 -27.87 -2.22
CA VAL A 22 -1.51 -27.26 -2.05
C VAL A 22 -1.34 -26.21 -3.14
N LEU A 23 -1.44 -24.96 -2.70
CA LEU A 23 -0.65 -23.81 -3.15
C LEU A 23 -0.58 -23.56 -4.65
N VAL A 24 -1.53 -22.77 -5.18
CA VAL A 24 -1.16 -21.61 -5.99
C VAL A 24 -2.09 -20.48 -5.55
N LEU A 25 -1.63 -19.67 -4.59
CA LEU A 25 -2.12 -18.30 -4.47
C LEU A 25 -1.73 -17.63 -5.78
N ALA A 26 -2.68 -17.57 -6.72
CA ALA A 26 -2.57 -16.69 -7.87
C ALA A 26 -2.28 -15.29 -7.33
N GLY A 27 -1.15 -14.74 -7.77
CA GLY A 27 -0.50 -13.60 -7.14
C GLY A 27 -1.45 -12.44 -6.88
N CYS A 28 -1.35 -11.89 -5.68
CA CYS A 28 -1.68 -10.50 -5.48
C CYS A 28 -0.73 -9.71 -6.39
N SER A 29 -1.19 -9.30 -7.57
CA SER A 29 -0.53 -8.23 -8.31
C SER A 29 -0.68 -6.98 -7.45
N SER A 30 0.27 -6.76 -6.54
CA SER A 30 0.42 -5.48 -5.87
C SER A 30 0.61 -4.45 -6.98
N GLY A 31 -0.40 -3.61 -7.19
CA GLY A 31 -0.44 -2.62 -8.25
C GLY A 31 0.63 -1.55 -8.03
N THR A 32 1.85 -1.84 -8.45
CA THR A 32 2.93 -0.85 -8.66
C THR A 32 3.40 -0.84 -10.12
N GLY A 33 2.84 -1.71 -10.97
CA GLY A 33 3.34 -1.95 -12.33
C GLY A 33 3.38 -0.71 -13.23
N ASP A 34 2.46 0.24 -13.04
CA ASP A 34 2.25 1.34 -14.00
C ASP A 34 2.28 2.75 -13.37
N MET A 35 2.66 2.91 -12.09
CA MET A 35 2.74 4.25 -11.51
C MET A 35 3.95 5.02 -12.07
N ALA A 36 3.71 6.25 -12.53
CA ALA A 36 4.79 7.10 -13.03
C ALA A 36 5.86 7.36 -11.95
N THR A 37 7.11 7.53 -12.37
CA THR A 37 8.23 7.84 -11.47
C THR A 37 8.76 9.25 -11.72
N VAL A 38 9.38 9.86 -10.71
CA VAL A 38 10.02 11.18 -10.79
C VAL A 38 11.26 11.20 -9.90
N GLN A 39 12.39 11.67 -10.43
CA GLN A 39 13.58 11.91 -9.60
C GLN A 39 13.32 13.05 -8.63
N GLU A 40 13.78 12.96 -7.38
CA GLU A 40 13.64 14.04 -6.39
C GLU A 40 14.11 15.39 -6.94
N SER A 41 15.23 15.40 -7.67
CA SER A 41 15.82 16.61 -8.26
C SER A 41 14.92 17.33 -9.27
N ARG A 42 13.89 16.64 -9.80
CA ARG A 42 12.89 17.17 -10.74
C ARG A 42 11.62 17.67 -10.06
N LEU A 43 11.46 17.43 -8.76
CA LEU A 43 10.32 17.95 -8.01
C LEU A 43 10.39 19.48 -7.87
N PRO A 44 9.24 20.15 -7.69
CA PRO A 44 9.22 21.55 -7.26
C PRO A 44 10.07 21.77 -6.01
N VAL A 45 10.70 22.94 -5.89
CA VAL A 45 11.55 23.26 -4.73
C VAL A 45 10.83 23.08 -3.40
N GLN A 46 9.54 23.41 -3.34
CA GLN A 46 8.72 23.25 -2.14
C GLN A 46 8.57 21.79 -1.73
N ALA A 47 8.45 20.86 -2.70
CA ALA A 47 8.36 19.44 -2.39
C ALA A 47 9.68 18.89 -1.84
N ARG A 48 10.82 19.33 -2.39
CA ARG A 48 12.15 18.99 -1.86
C ARG A 48 12.37 19.54 -0.44
N GLN A 49 11.85 20.73 -0.15
CA GLN A 49 11.88 21.29 1.20
C GLN A 49 11.00 20.49 2.17
N THR A 50 9.79 20.10 1.76
CA THR A 50 8.94 19.21 2.56
C THR A 50 9.63 17.88 2.83
N LEU A 51 10.31 17.31 1.83
CA LEU A 51 11.11 16.10 1.97
C LEU A 51 12.24 16.23 3.00
N GLN A 52 12.97 17.35 2.99
CA GLN A 52 13.97 17.64 4.02
C GLN A 52 13.35 17.72 5.42
N LEU A 53 12.20 18.36 5.58
CA LEU A 53 11.50 18.42 6.87
C LEU A 53 11.06 17.02 7.35
N ILE A 54 10.65 16.14 6.43
CA ILE A 54 10.32 14.75 6.76
C ILE A 54 11.56 14.02 7.29
N ASP A 55 12.71 14.19 6.64
CA ASP A 55 13.98 13.57 7.07
C ASP A 55 14.43 14.08 8.45
N GLU A 56 14.19 15.37 8.75
CA GLU A 56 14.49 16.00 10.03
C GLU A 56 13.46 15.68 11.14
N GLY A 57 12.31 15.10 10.79
CA GLY A 57 11.21 14.83 11.72
C GLY A 57 10.38 16.07 12.10
N GLY A 58 10.42 17.12 11.27
CA GLY A 58 9.75 18.39 11.49
C GLY A 58 10.68 19.49 12.06
N PRO A 59 10.13 20.61 12.56
CA PRO A 59 8.70 20.87 12.78
C PRO A 59 7.92 21.03 11.48
N PHE A 60 6.69 20.53 11.44
CA PHE A 60 5.83 20.64 10.27
C PHE A 60 4.95 21.89 10.30
N PRO A 61 4.80 22.61 9.17
CA PRO A 61 4.10 23.89 9.14
C PRO A 61 2.57 23.77 9.22
N TYR A 62 1.98 22.63 8.85
CA TYR A 62 0.53 22.46 8.89
C TYR A 62 0.11 21.38 9.89
N ALA A 63 -1.01 21.62 10.58
CA ALA A 63 -1.54 20.72 11.61
C ALA A 63 -1.93 19.30 11.10
N LYS A 64 -2.03 19.12 9.78
CA LYS A 64 -2.33 17.83 9.15
C LYS A 64 -1.08 17.09 8.66
N ASP A 65 0.08 17.72 8.70
CA ASP A 65 1.31 17.08 8.27
C ASP A 65 1.70 15.99 9.28
N GLY A 66 2.03 14.80 8.76
CA GLY A 66 2.24 13.60 9.56
C GLY A 66 0.94 12.90 9.98
N ALA A 67 -0.23 13.31 9.48
CA ALA A 67 -1.46 12.55 9.70
C ALA A 67 -1.47 11.28 8.84
N VAL A 68 -2.19 10.25 9.31
CA VAL A 68 -2.38 9.01 8.55
C VAL A 68 -3.13 9.30 7.24
N PHE A 69 -2.54 8.88 6.13
CA PHE A 69 -3.19 8.86 4.82
C PHE A 69 -3.93 7.53 4.63
N GLY A 70 -5.23 7.61 4.32
CA GLY A 70 -6.12 6.43 4.31
C GLY A 70 -6.01 5.53 3.08
N ASN A 71 -5.52 6.04 1.95
CA ASN A 71 -5.49 5.34 0.65
C ASN A 71 -6.86 4.68 0.29
N PHE A 72 -7.97 5.39 0.47
CA PHE A 72 -9.32 4.82 0.30
C PHE A 72 -9.63 4.47 -1.18
N GLU A 73 -9.06 5.25 -2.08
CA GLU A 73 -9.14 5.15 -3.54
C GLU A 73 -8.17 4.10 -4.09
N LYS A 74 -7.31 3.54 -3.22
CA LYS A 74 -6.39 2.44 -3.52
C LYS A 74 -5.43 2.74 -4.69
N LEU A 75 -5.00 3.99 -4.80
CA LEU A 75 -4.03 4.42 -5.81
C LEU A 75 -2.59 4.05 -5.42
N LEU A 76 -2.31 3.90 -4.13
CA LEU A 76 -1.06 3.34 -3.62
C LEU A 76 -1.23 1.84 -3.33
N PRO A 77 -0.14 1.06 -3.27
CA PRO A 77 -0.19 -0.34 -2.86
C PRO A 77 -0.96 -0.55 -1.56
N GLU A 78 -1.70 -1.64 -1.46
CA GLU A 78 -2.48 -1.96 -0.27
C GLU A 78 -1.56 -2.37 0.89
N HIS A 79 -1.66 -1.64 2.01
CA HIS A 79 -0.98 -1.92 3.27
C HIS A 79 -1.94 -1.73 4.45
N GLN A 80 -1.51 -2.13 5.65
CA GLN A 80 -2.28 -1.93 6.88
C GLN A 80 -2.58 -0.45 7.15
N ARG A 81 -3.70 -0.17 7.84
CA ARG A 81 -4.03 1.20 8.25
C ARG A 81 -2.91 1.78 9.12
N GLY A 82 -2.53 3.02 8.83
CA GLY A 82 -1.42 3.69 9.52
C GLY A 82 -0.09 3.61 8.78
N TYR A 83 0.01 2.77 7.75
CA TYR A 83 1.25 2.61 6.97
C TYR A 83 1.66 3.89 6.21
N TYR A 84 0.69 4.66 5.73
CA TYR A 84 0.95 5.89 4.97
C TYR A 84 0.69 7.14 5.79
N HIS A 85 1.53 8.16 5.60
CA HIS A 85 1.39 9.48 6.22
C HIS A 85 1.48 10.59 5.17
N GLU A 86 0.69 11.66 5.34
CA GLU A 86 0.64 12.79 4.39
C GLU A 86 1.36 14.04 4.91
N TYR A 87 1.95 14.78 3.97
CA TYR A 87 2.63 16.05 4.23
C TYR A 87 2.29 17.07 3.15
N THR A 88 2.00 18.29 3.59
CA THR A 88 1.67 19.40 2.70
C THR A 88 2.91 19.87 1.95
N VAL A 89 2.76 20.03 0.63
CA VAL A 89 3.72 20.75 -0.19
C VAL A 89 3.15 22.14 -0.47
N PRO A 90 3.77 23.23 0.03
CA PRO A 90 3.27 24.58 -0.19
C PRO A 90 3.13 24.92 -1.69
N THR A 91 1.97 25.46 -2.08
CA THR A 91 1.77 26.04 -3.41
C THR A 91 2.01 27.55 -3.33
N PRO A 92 3.04 28.10 -4.02
CA PRO A 92 3.29 29.54 -4.00
C PRO A 92 2.06 30.37 -4.38
N GLY A 93 1.76 31.38 -3.56
CA GLY A 93 0.61 32.26 -3.77
C GLY A 93 -0.75 31.68 -3.35
N SER A 94 -0.82 30.42 -2.92
CA SER A 94 -2.07 29.89 -2.35
C SER A 94 -2.36 30.53 -0.98
N ARG A 95 -3.65 30.72 -0.69
CA ARG A 95 -4.14 31.17 0.64
C ARG A 95 -4.45 30.01 1.58
N ASP A 96 -4.43 28.79 1.06
CA ASP A 96 -4.69 27.55 1.77
C ASP A 96 -3.51 26.58 1.63
N ARG A 97 -3.71 25.31 2.03
CA ARG A 97 -2.70 24.24 1.92
C ARG A 97 -2.38 23.84 0.47
N GLY A 98 -3.15 24.27 -0.51
CA GLY A 98 -3.07 23.83 -1.90
C GLY A 98 -3.41 22.35 -2.10
N ALA A 99 -3.23 21.87 -3.33
CA ALA A 99 -3.49 20.48 -3.73
C ALA A 99 -2.27 19.54 -3.58
N ARG A 100 -1.05 20.08 -3.45
CA ARG A 100 0.18 19.29 -3.57
C ARG A 100 0.54 18.60 -2.25
N ARG A 101 0.94 17.33 -2.31
CA ARG A 101 1.31 16.54 -1.13
C ARG A 101 2.47 15.61 -1.41
N ILE A 102 3.20 15.29 -0.34
CA ILE A 102 4.03 14.08 -0.25
C ILE A 102 3.27 13.07 0.61
N VAL A 103 3.30 11.81 0.20
CA VAL A 103 2.85 10.67 1.02
C VAL A 103 4.02 9.73 1.21
N THR A 104 4.31 9.35 2.46
CA THR A 104 5.39 8.39 2.78
C THR A 104 4.81 7.08 3.30
N GLY A 105 5.41 5.95 2.90
CA GLY A 105 5.17 4.63 3.50
C GLY A 105 6.19 4.31 4.59
N GLU A 106 5.83 3.44 5.54
CA GLU A 106 6.76 2.92 6.57
C GLU A 106 7.95 2.15 5.96
N GLY A 107 7.84 1.66 4.72
CA GLY A 107 8.92 0.99 3.99
C GLY A 107 9.96 1.95 3.37
N GLY A 108 9.74 3.26 3.49
CA GLY A 108 10.59 4.29 2.88
C GLY A 108 10.14 4.70 1.47
N GLU A 109 9.00 4.21 1.01
CA GLU A 109 8.38 4.67 -0.23
C GLU A 109 7.94 6.12 -0.11
N ILE A 110 8.14 6.89 -1.17
CA ILE A 110 7.75 8.30 -1.23
C ILE A 110 6.93 8.51 -2.50
N TYR A 111 5.77 9.13 -2.33
CA TYR A 111 4.86 9.45 -3.42
C TYR A 111 4.59 10.95 -3.44
N TYR A 112 4.49 11.51 -4.63
CA TYR A 112 4.12 12.90 -4.86
C TYR A 112 2.82 12.99 -5.65
N THR A 113 1.91 13.85 -5.20
CA THR A 113 0.69 14.26 -5.91
C THR A 113 0.68 15.77 -6.04
N ASP A 114 0.31 16.27 -7.22
CA ASP A 114 0.09 17.70 -7.48
C ASP A 114 -1.38 18.07 -7.70
N ASP A 115 -2.27 17.10 -7.51
CA ASP A 115 -3.69 17.14 -7.85
C ASP A 115 -4.60 16.64 -6.71
N HIS A 116 -4.14 16.74 -5.46
CA HIS A 116 -4.93 16.39 -4.28
C HIS A 116 -5.39 14.93 -4.26
N TYR A 117 -4.42 14.03 -4.45
CA TYR A 117 -4.57 12.57 -4.40
C TYR A 117 -5.34 11.95 -5.59
N ASP A 118 -5.58 12.71 -6.67
CA ASP A 118 -6.17 12.16 -7.90
C ASP A 118 -5.17 11.32 -8.70
N SER A 119 -3.88 11.63 -8.62
CA SER A 119 -2.79 10.81 -9.19
C SER A 119 -1.51 10.89 -8.36
N PHE A 120 -0.64 9.89 -8.54
CA PHE A 120 0.63 9.80 -7.83
C PHE A 120 1.80 9.51 -8.77
N ARG A 121 2.97 9.97 -8.34
CA ARG A 121 4.27 9.59 -8.90
C ARG A 121 5.16 9.07 -7.78
N VAL A 122 5.85 7.96 -8.01
CA VAL A 122 6.89 7.45 -7.10
C VAL A 122 8.09 8.38 -7.18
N VAL A 123 8.53 8.90 -6.05
CA VAL A 123 9.73 9.73 -5.95
C VAL A 123 10.93 8.83 -5.77
N LEU A 124 11.90 8.97 -6.66
CA LEU A 124 13.17 8.26 -6.61
C LEU A 124 14.23 9.18 -6.00
N ARG A 125 14.81 8.75 -4.88
CA ARG A 125 15.89 9.43 -4.16
C ARG A 125 17.25 8.84 -4.53
#